data_AF-A0AB34JA65-F1
#
_entry.id   AF-A0AB34JA65-F1
#
_cell.length_a   1.000
_cell.length_b   1.000
_cell.length_c   1.000
_cell.angle_alpha   90.00
_cell.angle_beta   90.00
_cell.angle_gamma   90.00
#
_symmetry.space_group_name_H-M   'P 1'
#
loop_
_entity.id
_entity.type
_entity.pdbx_description
1 polymer ?
#
loop_
_entity_poly.entity_id
_entity_poly.type
_entity_poly.pdbx_seq_one_letter_code
_entity_poly.pdbx_strand_id
1 'polypeptide(L)'
;MLLNCARKAKTRFRYRKTDGFDTRGLVYAGAREEAFASSWVDSTAEQSDPLFRGTIEEFCALRVDAVLQRQMRNTIKKCTGCSKVCAFSLKKCNQCGTELPAEVTFSANIFMGFVYGVEKGPFPLTISIRLQTPEVLVFDDLLSLTPCHLNIIPTNVYIPDWRFLLRRPADGLKLVKKLEEDGWACVSSQFMMNRAWREKYLKLGEKRLSRRALAKLREHVICGCNFPPSQFHLHIQYMMMPLVPFQYLMYKEGAHFTINRFFPLSYIKAVLALGDPMAVTMETRVEDIVRYYEDRVDYHAMHKSCYAQVEKSHQLLANWRSEDFETVIDGDVVVGSDRSRADQVAADKQVIQNYGRPYTSKGRPSGTYYKFARSDTLPEWQEMNQRKFSQSQLPGLHGTIKERTQSILNPAVNFARNSFVRDLGSVMHSVFAPRASRADRASNASSKSAEVRV
;
A
#
# COMPACT_ATOMS: atom_id res chain seq x y z
N MET A 1 -39.82 22.45 35.85
CA MET A 1 -38.72 23.44 35.89
C MET A 1 -37.34 22.79 35.74
N LEU A 2 -37.20 21.73 34.92
CA LEU A 2 -35.95 20.99 34.69
C LEU A 2 -35.94 20.41 33.26
N LEU A 3 -35.87 21.28 32.25
CA LEU A 3 -35.77 20.86 30.84
C LEU A 3 -35.11 21.93 29.93
N ASN A 4 -34.21 22.75 30.49
CA ASN A 4 -33.63 23.90 29.76
C ASN A 4 -32.10 24.03 29.82
N CYS A 5 -31.34 22.97 30.13
CA CYS A 5 -29.86 23.03 30.18
C CYS A 5 -29.11 22.39 29.00
N ALA A 6 -29.77 21.88 27.96
CA ALA A 6 -29.09 21.15 26.89
C ALA A 6 -28.80 21.95 25.61
N ARG A 7 -28.95 23.30 25.59
CA ARG A 7 -28.90 24.08 24.32
C ARG A 7 -27.96 25.28 24.23
N LYS A 8 -27.03 25.49 25.18
CA LYS A 8 -26.09 26.63 25.11
C LYS A 8 -24.66 26.26 25.51
N ALA A 9 -23.96 25.57 24.62
CA ALA A 9 -22.49 25.61 24.56
C ALA A 9 -22.01 25.26 23.15
N LYS A 10 -22.41 26.05 22.13
CA LYS A 10 -21.56 26.21 20.94
C LYS A 10 -20.40 27.14 21.33
N THR A 11 -19.54 26.65 22.21
CA THR A 11 -18.26 27.31 22.47
C THR A 11 -17.48 27.21 21.17
N ARG A 12 -17.40 28.33 20.45
CA ARG A 12 -16.44 28.50 19.36
C ARG A 12 -15.06 28.29 20.00
N PHE A 13 -14.56 27.06 19.96
CA PHE A 13 -13.17 26.77 20.29
C PHE A 13 -12.32 27.52 19.27
N ARG A 14 -11.91 28.75 19.64
CA ARG A 14 -10.87 29.48 18.93
C ARG A 14 -9.55 28.78 19.28
N TYR A 15 -9.25 27.69 18.58
CA TYR A 15 -7.87 27.26 18.43
C TYR A 15 -7.10 28.46 17.88
N ARG A 16 -6.04 28.89 18.57
CA ARG A 16 -5.08 29.82 17.96
C ARG A 16 -4.63 29.16 16.66
N LYS A 17 -4.77 29.88 15.54
CA LYS A 17 -4.19 29.52 14.25
C LYS A 17 -2.67 29.47 14.41
N THR A 18 -2.15 28.35 14.89
CA THR A 18 -0.77 27.94 14.63
C THR A 18 -0.84 27.04 13.42
N ASP A 19 -0.10 27.40 12.38
CA ASP A 19 -0.08 26.64 11.13
C ASP A 19 0.24 25.16 11.42
N GLY A 20 -0.70 24.28 11.09
CA GLY A 20 -0.42 22.86 10.85
C GLY A 20 -0.74 21.89 11.99
N PHE A 21 -0.04 21.93 13.12
CA PHE A 21 -0.14 20.86 14.14
C PHE A 21 0.21 21.40 15.52
N ASP A 22 -0.62 21.11 16.53
CA ASP A 22 -0.29 21.44 17.91
C ASP A 22 0.72 20.40 18.45
N THR A 23 1.76 20.87 19.13
CA THR A 23 2.68 20.09 19.97
C THR A 23 1.99 19.11 20.93
N ARG A 24 0.69 19.29 21.20
CA ARG A 24 -0.17 18.43 22.03
C ARG A 24 -0.66 17.15 21.34
N GLY A 25 -0.25 16.85 20.11
CA GLY A 25 -0.59 15.57 19.45
C GLY A 25 -1.94 15.57 18.72
N LEU A 26 -2.51 16.75 18.48
CA LEU A 26 -3.75 16.90 17.72
C LEU A 26 -3.47 16.78 16.22
N VAL A 27 -4.29 15.98 15.51
CA VAL A 27 -4.25 15.91 14.04
C VAL A 27 -5.62 16.17 13.44
N TYR A 28 -5.64 16.80 12.26
CA TYR A 28 -6.87 17.06 11.52
C TYR A 28 -7.62 15.76 11.18
N ALA A 29 -8.95 15.80 11.26
CA ALA A 29 -9.84 14.68 10.94
C ALA A 29 -11.18 15.17 10.40
N GLY A 30 -12.02 14.29 9.86
CA GLY A 30 -13.30 14.70 9.28
C GLY A 30 -13.08 15.44 7.97
N ALA A 31 -12.38 14.78 7.04
CA ALA A 31 -12.06 15.34 5.74
C ALA A 31 -13.35 15.66 4.96
N ARG A 32 -13.45 16.92 4.48
CA ARG A 32 -14.59 17.40 3.70
C ARG A 32 -14.47 16.98 2.25
N GLU A 33 -15.41 16.19 1.74
CA GLU A 33 -15.36 15.68 0.36
C GLU A 33 -15.16 16.77 -0.68
N GLU A 34 -15.85 17.91 -0.55
CA GLU A 34 -15.76 19.04 -1.47
C GLU A 34 -14.37 19.68 -1.51
N ALA A 35 -13.62 19.61 -0.40
CA ALA A 35 -12.28 20.17 -0.31
C ALA A 35 -11.25 19.32 -1.08
N PHE A 36 -11.53 18.03 -1.27
CA PHE A 36 -10.63 17.07 -1.94
C PHE A 36 -11.13 16.63 -3.33
N ALA A 37 -12.37 16.96 -3.71
CA ALA A 37 -13.07 16.44 -4.89
C ALA A 37 -12.29 16.55 -6.22
N SER A 38 -11.44 17.56 -6.40
CA SER A 38 -10.64 17.77 -7.62
C SER A 38 -9.16 17.37 -7.48
N SER A 39 -8.76 16.87 -6.32
CA SER A 39 -7.35 16.66 -5.97
C SER A 39 -6.84 15.25 -6.24
N TRP A 40 -7.56 14.44 -7.02
CA TRP A 40 -7.20 13.05 -7.29
C TRP A 40 -6.35 12.90 -8.55
N VAL A 41 -5.63 11.78 -8.63
CA VAL A 41 -4.92 11.37 -9.83
C VAL A 41 -5.52 10.05 -10.30
N ASP A 42 -6.26 10.10 -11.39
CA ASP A 42 -6.87 8.92 -11.99
C ASP A 42 -5.82 7.94 -12.52
N SER A 43 -6.04 6.65 -12.27
CA SER A 43 -5.31 5.57 -12.89
C SER A 43 -5.71 5.47 -14.36
N THR A 44 -4.73 5.54 -15.26
CA THR A 44 -4.93 5.48 -16.72
C THR A 44 -4.55 4.13 -17.31
N ALA A 45 -4.32 3.11 -16.47
CA ALA A 45 -3.98 1.77 -16.96
C ALA A 45 -5.07 1.20 -17.88
N GLU A 46 -4.62 0.58 -18.97
CA GLU A 46 -5.46 -0.14 -19.90
C GLU A 46 -6.22 -1.26 -19.17
N GLN A 47 -7.51 -1.39 -19.48
CA GLN A 47 -8.32 -2.47 -18.94
C GLN A 47 -7.89 -3.80 -19.55
N SER A 48 -7.77 -4.83 -18.72
CA SER A 48 -7.46 -6.19 -19.14
C SER A 48 -8.34 -7.17 -18.40
N ASP A 49 -8.53 -8.36 -18.98
CA ASP A 49 -9.21 -9.49 -18.36
C ASP A 49 -8.24 -10.31 -17.50
N PRO A 50 -8.74 -11.12 -16.55
CA PRO A 50 -7.89 -12.07 -15.86
C PRO A 50 -7.41 -13.16 -16.84
N LEU A 51 -6.15 -13.56 -16.71
CA LEU A 51 -5.59 -14.68 -17.45
C LEU A 51 -6.21 -16.01 -17.00
N PHE A 52 -6.46 -16.15 -15.70
CA PHE A 52 -7.12 -17.32 -15.11
C PHE A 52 -8.45 -16.92 -14.47
N ARG A 53 -9.56 -17.46 -15.00
CA ARG A 53 -10.91 -17.26 -14.47
C ARG A 53 -11.19 -18.28 -13.37
N GLY A 54 -11.14 -17.84 -12.12
CA GLY A 54 -11.28 -18.69 -10.95
C GLY A 54 -10.61 -18.11 -9.70
N THR A 55 -10.56 -18.92 -8.64
CA THR A 55 -9.93 -18.55 -7.36
C THR A 55 -8.44 -18.87 -7.34
N ILE A 56 -7.70 -18.30 -6.38
CA ILE A 56 -6.31 -18.70 -6.09
C ILE A 56 -6.24 -20.19 -5.75
N GLU A 57 -7.21 -20.71 -5.00
CA GLU A 57 -7.27 -22.11 -4.59
C GLU A 57 -7.44 -23.04 -5.81
N GLU A 58 -8.34 -22.69 -6.74
CA GLU A 58 -8.54 -23.41 -8.01
C GLU A 58 -7.29 -23.35 -8.89
N PHE A 59 -6.67 -22.17 -9.01
CA PHE A 59 -5.42 -21.99 -9.75
C PHE A 59 -4.30 -22.87 -9.19
N CYS A 60 -4.16 -22.91 -7.87
CA CYS A 60 -3.19 -23.77 -7.20
C CYS A 60 -3.52 -25.26 -7.37
N ALA A 61 -4.78 -25.66 -7.28
CA ALA A 61 -5.18 -27.06 -7.43
C ALA A 61 -4.86 -27.63 -8.83
N LEU A 62 -4.99 -26.80 -9.87
CA LEU A 62 -4.66 -27.18 -11.25
C LEU A 62 -3.15 -27.20 -11.54
N ARG A 63 -2.33 -26.60 -10.68
CA ARG A 63 -0.90 -26.41 -10.88
C ARG A 63 -0.11 -27.09 -9.78
N VAL A 64 0.12 -28.39 -9.94
CA VAL A 64 0.86 -29.24 -8.98
C VAL A 64 2.37 -28.93 -8.87
N ASP A 65 2.86 -27.89 -9.55
CA ASP A 65 4.25 -27.43 -9.46
C ASP A 65 4.56 -26.89 -8.05
N ALA A 66 5.44 -27.60 -7.34
CA ALA A 66 5.86 -27.25 -5.99
C ALA A 66 6.48 -25.85 -5.89
N VAL A 67 7.14 -25.35 -6.94
CA VAL A 67 7.71 -23.99 -6.97
C VAL A 67 6.57 -22.97 -6.97
N LEU A 68 5.62 -23.10 -7.91
CA LEU A 68 4.44 -22.23 -7.99
C LEU A 68 3.65 -22.22 -6.68
N GLN A 69 3.44 -23.39 -6.06
CA GLN A 69 2.74 -23.50 -4.77
C GLN A 69 3.41 -22.68 -3.67
N ARG A 70 4.75 -22.62 -3.62
CA ARG A 70 5.47 -21.78 -2.67
C ARG A 70 5.27 -20.29 -2.98
N GLN A 71 5.33 -19.91 -4.25
CA GLN A 71 5.16 -18.51 -4.66
C GLN A 71 3.77 -17.96 -4.31
N MET A 72 2.74 -18.81 -4.39
CA MET A 72 1.35 -18.45 -4.10
C MET A 72 1.03 -18.34 -2.60
N ARG A 73 2.00 -18.51 -1.70
CA ARG A 73 1.76 -18.55 -0.25
C ARG A 73 2.63 -17.55 0.52
N ASN A 74 2.01 -16.90 1.50
CA ASN A 74 2.68 -16.16 2.56
C ASN A 74 2.89 -17.07 3.77
N THR A 75 4.01 -16.93 4.47
CA THR A 75 4.21 -17.61 5.77
C THR A 75 3.70 -16.73 6.91
N ILE A 76 2.80 -17.26 7.73
CA ILE A 76 2.09 -16.50 8.77
C ILE A 76 2.00 -17.28 10.08
N LYS A 77 1.56 -16.59 11.14
CA LYS A 77 1.06 -17.22 12.37
C LYS A 77 -0.38 -16.76 12.61
N LYS A 78 -1.27 -17.69 12.97
CA LYS A 78 -2.66 -17.34 13.31
C LYS A 78 -2.80 -17.24 14.83
N CYS A 79 -3.27 -16.10 15.32
CA CYS A 79 -3.51 -15.90 16.74
C CYS A 79 -4.61 -16.83 17.24
N THR A 80 -4.36 -17.56 18.33
CA THR A 80 -5.34 -18.47 18.95
C THR A 80 -6.43 -17.71 19.72
N GLY A 81 -6.15 -16.49 20.19
CA GLY A 81 -7.12 -15.66 20.93
C GLY A 81 -8.13 -14.94 20.03
N CYS A 82 -7.66 -14.29 18.94
CA CYS A 82 -8.52 -13.45 18.09
C CYS A 82 -8.56 -13.87 16.60
N SER A 83 -7.91 -14.99 16.23
CA SER A 83 -7.81 -15.47 14.84
C SER A 83 -7.08 -14.54 13.85
N LYS A 84 -6.51 -13.41 14.31
CA LYS A 84 -5.74 -12.50 13.45
C LYS A 84 -4.54 -13.21 12.83
N VAL A 85 -4.38 -13.01 11.53
CA VAL A 85 -3.17 -13.38 10.79
C VAL A 85 -2.04 -12.40 11.14
N CYS A 86 -0.95 -12.94 11.68
CA CYS A 86 0.22 -12.21 12.13
C CYS A 86 1.45 -12.60 11.31
N ALA A 87 2.41 -11.69 11.22
CA ALA A 87 3.73 -11.96 10.67
C ALA A 87 4.39 -13.15 11.41
N PHE A 88 5.04 -14.06 10.67
CA PHE A 88 5.63 -15.26 11.24
C PHE A 88 6.74 -15.00 12.28
N SER A 89 7.39 -13.83 12.18
CA SER A 89 8.43 -13.40 13.13
C SER A 89 7.89 -12.92 14.48
N LEU A 90 6.59 -12.62 14.58
CA LEU A 90 5.99 -12.13 15.82
C LEU A 90 5.87 -13.26 16.85
N LYS A 91 6.16 -12.92 18.11
CA LYS A 91 5.94 -13.78 19.28
C LYS A 91 4.58 -13.54 19.93
N LYS A 92 4.01 -12.34 19.77
CA LYS A 92 2.70 -11.94 20.33
C LYS A 92 1.84 -11.31 19.24
N CYS A 93 0.54 -11.51 19.32
CA CYS A 93 -0.43 -10.93 18.41
C CYS A 93 -0.43 -9.41 18.54
N ASN A 94 -0.22 -8.69 17.44
CA ASN A 94 -0.23 -7.22 17.40
C ASN A 94 -1.67 -6.63 17.39
N GLN A 95 -2.63 -7.32 17.98
CA GLN A 95 -3.98 -6.80 18.21
C GLN A 95 -4.44 -7.08 19.63
N CYS A 96 -4.31 -8.31 20.12
CA CYS A 96 -4.78 -8.70 21.45
C CYS A 96 -3.66 -9.06 22.44
N GLY A 97 -2.39 -9.04 22.02
CA GLY A 97 -1.25 -9.34 22.89
C GLY A 97 -1.03 -10.84 23.21
N THR A 98 -1.97 -11.72 22.86
CA THR A 98 -1.85 -13.19 23.05
C THR A 98 -0.58 -13.74 22.42
N GLU A 99 0.08 -14.68 23.08
CA GLU A 99 1.23 -15.39 22.51
C GLU A 99 0.85 -16.15 21.24
N LEU A 100 1.70 -16.06 20.23
CA LEU A 100 1.49 -16.72 18.94
C LEU A 100 2.10 -18.13 18.97
N PRO A 101 1.48 -19.10 18.29
CA PRO A 101 2.03 -20.45 18.22
C PRO A 101 3.42 -20.45 17.56
N ALA A 102 4.23 -21.45 17.90
CA ALA A 102 5.51 -21.67 17.25
C ALA A 102 5.34 -22.09 15.78
N GLU A 103 4.31 -22.91 15.52
CA GLU A 103 3.94 -23.39 14.18
C GLU A 103 3.52 -22.24 13.26
N VAL A 104 3.96 -22.30 12.01
CA VAL A 104 3.57 -21.38 10.94
C VAL A 104 2.49 -22.01 10.08
N THR A 105 1.57 -21.17 9.59
CA THR A 105 0.57 -21.55 8.60
C THR A 105 0.74 -20.71 7.34
N PHE A 106 -0.13 -20.92 6.34
CA PHE A 106 -0.06 -20.23 5.06
C PHE A 106 -1.31 -19.42 4.77
N SER A 107 -1.14 -18.28 4.12
CA SER A 107 -2.22 -17.52 3.48
C SER A 107 -1.86 -17.25 2.02
N ALA A 108 -2.84 -16.84 1.20
CA ALA A 108 -2.61 -16.54 -0.21
C ALA A 108 -1.68 -15.33 -0.39
N ASN A 109 -0.70 -15.46 -1.29
CA ASN A 109 0.14 -14.35 -1.77
C ASN A 109 -0.58 -13.59 -2.88
N ILE A 110 -1.23 -12.50 -2.50
CA ILE A 110 -2.08 -11.68 -3.37
C ILE A 110 -1.27 -11.05 -4.51
N PHE A 111 0.00 -10.69 -4.27
CA PHE A 111 0.85 -10.10 -5.32
C PHE A 111 1.15 -11.11 -6.42
N MET A 112 1.37 -12.38 -6.07
CA MET A 112 1.51 -13.43 -7.08
C MET A 112 0.18 -13.72 -7.79
N GLY A 113 -0.96 -13.57 -7.10
CA GLY A 113 -2.27 -13.56 -7.75
C GLY A 113 -2.39 -12.51 -8.87
N PHE A 114 -1.89 -11.29 -8.65
CA PHE A 114 -1.82 -10.25 -9.69
C PHE A 114 -0.89 -10.64 -10.84
N VAL A 115 0.31 -11.13 -10.53
CA VAL A 115 1.32 -11.52 -11.53
C VAL A 115 0.84 -12.67 -12.42
N TYR A 116 0.11 -13.63 -11.86
CA TYR A 116 -0.48 -14.75 -12.60
C TYR A 116 -1.84 -14.42 -13.24
N GLY A 117 -2.38 -13.21 -13.02
CA GLY A 117 -3.66 -12.80 -13.58
C GLY A 117 -4.84 -13.66 -13.10
N VAL A 118 -4.83 -14.08 -11.84
CA VAL A 118 -5.94 -14.82 -11.22
C VAL A 118 -7.11 -13.86 -11.02
N GLU A 119 -8.34 -14.29 -11.32
CA GLU A 119 -9.53 -13.44 -11.24
C GLU A 119 -9.84 -12.99 -9.81
N LYS A 120 -9.80 -13.89 -8.84
CA LYS A 120 -10.22 -13.58 -7.46
C LYS A 120 -9.50 -14.40 -6.40
N GLY A 121 -9.45 -13.85 -5.20
CA GLY A 121 -9.22 -14.58 -3.96
C GLY A 121 -10.42 -14.36 -3.05
N PRO A 122 -10.23 -13.89 -1.80
CA PRO A 122 -11.33 -13.39 -0.96
C PRO A 122 -12.07 -12.18 -1.56
N PHE A 123 -11.47 -11.51 -2.55
CA PHE A 123 -12.00 -10.38 -3.30
C PHE A 123 -11.47 -10.43 -4.75
N PRO A 124 -12.07 -9.70 -5.71
CA PRO A 124 -11.54 -9.58 -7.07
C PRO A 124 -10.10 -9.08 -7.05
N LEU A 125 -9.20 -9.76 -7.78
CA LEU A 125 -7.77 -9.43 -7.81
C LEU A 125 -7.45 -8.37 -8.88
N THR A 126 -8.30 -7.36 -8.96
CA THR A 126 -8.04 -6.14 -9.71
C THR A 126 -7.30 -5.14 -8.82
N ILE A 127 -6.43 -4.34 -9.42
CA ILE A 127 -5.60 -3.37 -8.68
C ILE A 127 -5.49 -2.04 -9.44
N SER A 128 -5.24 -0.95 -8.72
CA SER A 128 -5.08 0.38 -9.30
C SER A 128 -3.68 0.57 -9.88
N ILE A 129 -3.50 0.15 -11.13
CA ILE A 129 -2.20 0.11 -11.81
C ILE A 129 -1.79 1.52 -12.28
N ARG A 130 -0.56 1.93 -11.97
CA ARG A 130 0.05 3.19 -12.43
C ARG A 130 1.03 3.00 -13.58
N LEU A 131 1.73 1.86 -13.61
CA LEU A 131 2.61 1.43 -14.69
C LEU A 131 2.60 -0.09 -14.73
N GLN A 132 2.56 -0.65 -15.93
CA GLN A 132 2.74 -2.07 -16.17
C GLN A 132 3.62 -2.27 -17.39
N THR A 133 4.69 -3.04 -17.23
CA THR A 133 5.52 -3.60 -18.30
C THR A 133 5.67 -5.09 -18.06
N PRO A 134 6.24 -5.89 -18.98
CA PRO A 134 6.53 -7.30 -18.70
C PRO A 134 7.45 -7.52 -17.49
N GLU A 135 8.27 -6.55 -17.09
CA GLU A 135 9.23 -6.71 -15.99
C GLU A 135 8.78 -6.10 -14.67
N VAL A 136 7.89 -5.10 -14.70
CA VAL A 136 7.54 -4.30 -13.51
C VAL A 136 6.04 -4.00 -13.47
N LEU A 137 5.50 -4.03 -12.26
CA LEU A 137 4.17 -3.54 -11.95
C LEU A 137 4.26 -2.49 -10.84
N VAL A 138 3.76 -1.28 -11.12
CA VAL A 138 3.59 -0.17 -10.16
C VAL A 138 2.11 0.06 -9.95
N PHE A 139 1.66 0.11 -8.70
CA PHE A 139 0.25 0.28 -8.35
C PHE A 139 0.08 1.03 -7.03
N ASP A 140 -1.10 1.62 -6.82
CA ASP A 140 -1.40 2.29 -5.55
C ASP A 140 -1.49 1.28 -4.40
N ASP A 141 -0.96 1.65 -3.24
CA ASP A 141 -1.05 0.85 -2.04
C ASP A 141 -2.45 0.96 -1.37
N LEU A 142 -3.07 -0.19 -1.10
CA LEU A 142 -4.37 -0.32 -0.43
C LEU A 142 -4.37 0.25 1.00
N LEU A 143 -3.22 0.29 1.65
CA LEU A 143 -2.96 0.78 2.99
C LEU A 143 -2.15 2.09 2.95
N SER A 144 -2.40 2.92 1.92
CA SER A 144 -1.70 4.18 1.67
C SER A 144 -1.45 5.03 2.93
N LEU A 145 -0.18 5.44 3.12
CA LEU A 145 0.24 6.31 4.21
C LEU A 145 0.25 7.79 3.80
N THR A 146 0.37 8.03 2.50
CA THR A 146 0.41 9.35 1.86
C THR A 146 -0.62 9.39 0.72
N PRO A 147 -0.99 10.58 0.20
CA PRO A 147 -1.83 10.69 -0.99
C PRO A 147 -1.20 10.10 -2.27
N CYS A 148 0.10 9.81 -2.25
CA CYS A 148 0.84 9.15 -3.33
C CYS A 148 1.76 8.08 -2.72
N HIS A 149 1.16 6.90 -2.45
CA HIS A 149 1.84 5.71 -1.94
C HIS A 149 1.71 4.60 -2.98
N LEU A 150 2.84 4.22 -3.57
CA LEU A 150 2.92 3.18 -4.59
C LEU A 150 3.63 1.94 -4.04
N ASN A 151 3.19 0.77 -4.48
CA ASN A 151 3.98 -0.45 -4.44
C ASN A 151 4.59 -0.71 -5.81
N ILE A 152 5.85 -1.13 -5.83
CA ILE A 152 6.58 -1.46 -7.05
C ILE A 152 7.14 -2.87 -6.92
N ILE A 153 6.75 -3.76 -7.82
CA ILE A 153 7.15 -5.19 -7.80
C ILE A 153 7.77 -5.61 -9.14
N PRO A 154 8.77 -6.50 -9.14
CA PRO A 154 9.16 -7.21 -10.36
C PRO A 154 8.08 -8.23 -10.75
N THR A 155 7.96 -8.55 -12.03
CA THR A 155 6.92 -9.50 -12.52
C THR A 155 7.46 -10.61 -13.42
N ASN A 156 8.78 -10.64 -13.61
CA ASN A 156 9.49 -11.64 -14.41
C ASN A 156 10.39 -12.57 -13.57
N VAL A 157 10.45 -12.36 -12.26
CA VAL A 157 11.23 -13.17 -11.32
C VAL A 157 10.53 -13.17 -9.96
N TYR A 158 10.54 -14.31 -9.27
CA TYR A 158 10.04 -14.41 -7.91
C TYR A 158 11.15 -14.15 -6.89
N ILE A 159 10.88 -13.25 -5.94
CA ILE A 159 11.81 -12.86 -4.88
C ILE A 159 10.99 -12.72 -3.59
N PRO A 160 11.12 -13.60 -2.58
CA PRO A 160 10.26 -13.55 -1.40
C PRO A 160 10.28 -12.20 -0.65
N ASP A 161 11.48 -11.64 -0.47
CA ASP A 161 11.72 -10.32 0.12
C ASP A 161 13.12 -9.79 -0.22
N TRP A 162 13.46 -8.61 0.30
CA TRP A 162 14.71 -7.93 -0.01
C TRP A 162 15.96 -8.71 0.40
N ARG A 163 15.91 -9.60 1.41
CA ARG A 163 17.07 -10.37 1.87
C ARG A 163 17.64 -11.21 0.73
N PHE A 164 16.76 -11.75 -0.11
CA PHE A 164 17.14 -12.64 -1.21
C PHE A 164 17.98 -11.93 -2.28
N LEU A 165 17.92 -10.60 -2.36
CA LEU A 165 18.77 -9.81 -3.24
C LEU A 165 20.26 -9.94 -2.87
N LEU A 166 20.57 -10.19 -1.59
CA LEU A 166 21.93 -10.36 -1.08
C LEU A 166 22.64 -11.59 -1.64
N ARG A 167 21.90 -12.57 -2.18
CA ARG A 167 22.52 -13.72 -2.87
C ARG A 167 23.21 -13.29 -4.18
N ARG A 168 22.82 -12.14 -4.74
CA ARG A 168 23.32 -11.61 -6.03
C ARG A 168 23.39 -10.07 -5.95
N PRO A 169 24.31 -9.51 -5.15
CA PRO A 169 24.26 -8.10 -4.78
C PRO A 169 24.28 -7.13 -5.97
N ALA A 170 25.11 -7.40 -6.99
CA ALA A 170 25.18 -6.57 -8.19
C ALA A 170 23.86 -6.55 -9.00
N ASP A 171 23.25 -7.71 -9.23
CA ASP A 171 21.96 -7.81 -9.92
C ASP A 171 20.83 -7.23 -9.07
N GLY A 172 20.88 -7.45 -7.75
CA GLY A 172 19.93 -6.90 -6.80
C GLY A 172 19.96 -5.38 -6.81
N LEU A 173 21.16 -4.78 -6.83
CA LEU A 173 21.35 -3.34 -6.91
C LEU A 173 20.76 -2.77 -8.22
N LYS A 174 21.01 -3.45 -9.34
CA LYS A 174 20.44 -3.05 -10.64
C LYS A 174 18.91 -3.12 -10.61
N LEU A 175 18.34 -4.19 -10.05
CA LEU A 175 16.90 -4.37 -9.94
C LEU A 175 16.27 -3.26 -9.09
N VAL A 176 16.75 -3.04 -7.87
CA VAL A 176 16.12 -2.04 -6.98
C VAL A 176 16.24 -0.61 -7.51
N LYS A 177 17.34 -0.28 -8.21
CA LYS A 177 17.47 1.01 -8.92
C LYS A 177 16.42 1.14 -10.02
N LYS A 178 16.21 0.09 -10.83
CA LYS A 178 15.15 0.09 -11.86
C LYS A 178 13.77 0.29 -11.22
N LEU A 179 13.43 -0.47 -10.19
CA LEU A 179 12.14 -0.34 -9.49
C LEU A 179 11.95 1.08 -8.93
N GLU A 180 12.99 1.67 -8.33
CA GLU A 180 12.97 3.05 -7.84
C GLU A 180 12.75 4.08 -8.95
N GLU A 181 13.43 3.94 -10.09
CA GLU A 181 13.23 4.82 -11.25
C GLU A 181 11.82 4.69 -11.84
N ASP A 182 11.29 3.47 -11.96
CA ASP A 182 9.93 3.24 -12.46
C ASP A 182 8.88 3.86 -11.52
N GLY A 183 9.08 3.73 -10.20
CA GLY A 183 8.27 4.43 -9.19
C GLY A 183 8.33 5.95 -9.34
N TRP A 184 9.53 6.51 -9.48
CA TRP A 184 9.70 7.95 -9.69
C TRP A 184 9.08 8.43 -11.00
N ALA A 185 9.17 7.64 -12.07
CA ALA A 185 8.54 7.96 -13.35
C ALA A 185 7.02 8.13 -13.18
N CYS A 186 6.34 7.24 -12.44
CA CYS A 186 4.92 7.40 -12.10
C CYS A 186 4.65 8.67 -11.28
N VAL A 187 5.40 8.90 -10.20
CA VAL A 187 5.22 10.07 -9.34
C VAL A 187 5.39 11.37 -10.14
N SER A 188 6.48 11.47 -10.89
CA SER A 188 6.84 12.68 -11.63
C SER A 188 5.92 12.96 -12.81
N SER A 189 5.49 11.94 -13.56
CA SER A 189 4.66 12.12 -14.76
C SER A 189 3.16 12.22 -14.47
N GLN A 190 2.66 11.58 -13.41
CA GLN A 190 1.22 11.53 -13.12
C GLN A 190 0.85 12.50 -11.99
N PHE A 191 1.50 12.38 -10.84
CA PHE A 191 1.15 13.17 -9.65
C PHE A 191 1.73 14.58 -9.71
N MET A 192 3.04 14.70 -9.99
CA MET A 192 3.68 16.02 -10.08
C MET A 192 3.25 16.81 -11.31
N MET A 193 2.61 16.20 -12.31
CA MET A 193 2.00 16.95 -13.42
C MET A 193 0.56 17.38 -13.13
N ASN A 194 -0.15 16.68 -12.24
CA ASN A 194 -1.49 17.06 -11.81
C ASN A 194 -1.47 18.28 -10.88
N ARG A 195 -1.87 19.44 -11.42
CA ARG A 195 -1.85 20.72 -10.70
C ARG A 195 -2.76 20.73 -9.47
N ALA A 196 -3.97 20.19 -9.59
CA ALA A 196 -4.94 20.20 -8.49
C ALA A 196 -4.47 19.34 -7.32
N TRP A 197 -3.94 18.14 -7.61
CA TRP A 197 -3.30 17.28 -6.61
C TRP A 197 -2.13 18.01 -5.93
N ARG A 198 -1.21 18.61 -6.71
CA ARG A 198 -0.04 19.32 -6.15
C ARG A 198 -0.45 20.47 -5.24
N GLU A 199 -1.33 21.36 -5.71
CA GLU A 199 -1.76 22.52 -4.95
C GLU A 199 -2.53 22.12 -3.69
N LYS A 200 -3.22 20.97 -3.69
CA LYS A 200 -3.92 20.48 -2.52
C LYS A 200 -2.97 19.95 -1.45
N TYR A 201 -2.04 19.08 -1.82
CA TYR A 201 -1.26 18.32 -0.84
C TYR A 201 0.10 18.93 -0.52
N LEU A 202 0.68 19.72 -1.45
CA LEU A 202 2.05 20.18 -1.36
C LEU A 202 2.14 21.71 -1.21
N LYS A 203 2.87 22.17 -0.19
CA LYS A 203 3.21 23.58 0.03
C LYS A 203 4.33 23.99 -0.92
N LEU A 204 4.00 24.15 -2.19
CA LEU A 204 4.94 24.57 -3.23
C LEU A 204 4.79 26.08 -3.45
N GLY A 205 5.90 26.81 -3.40
CA GLY A 205 5.94 28.24 -3.72
C GLY A 205 5.80 28.55 -5.23
N GLU A 206 5.83 27.53 -6.08
CA GLU A 206 5.86 27.67 -7.54
C GLU A 206 4.65 26.98 -8.19
N LYS A 207 3.98 27.68 -9.12
CA LYS A 207 2.84 27.11 -9.89
C LYS A 207 3.26 26.07 -10.91
N ARG A 208 4.45 26.23 -11.50
CA ARG A 208 5.05 25.33 -12.50
C ARG A 208 6.35 24.79 -11.95
N LEU A 209 6.51 23.47 -11.98
CA LEU A 209 7.73 22.82 -11.50
C LEU A 209 8.79 22.80 -12.60
N SER A 210 9.95 23.41 -12.33
CA SER A 210 11.14 23.22 -13.15
C SER A 210 11.69 21.78 -13.00
N ARG A 211 12.51 21.33 -13.95
CA ARG A 211 13.23 20.05 -13.82
C ARG A 211 14.07 19.97 -12.54
N ARG A 212 14.69 21.09 -12.15
CA ARG A 212 15.47 21.19 -10.90
C ARG A 212 14.57 21.06 -9.66
N ALA A 213 13.39 21.67 -9.68
CA ALA A 213 12.42 21.53 -8.59
C ALA A 213 11.93 20.09 -8.45
N LEU A 214 11.64 19.40 -9.56
CA LEU A 214 11.28 17.98 -9.56
C LEU A 214 12.39 17.11 -8.96
N ALA A 215 13.65 17.34 -9.34
CA ALA A 215 14.78 16.60 -8.80
C ALA A 215 14.89 16.76 -7.27
N LYS A 216 14.70 17.99 -6.76
CA LYS A 216 14.66 18.24 -5.31
C LYS A 216 13.48 17.55 -4.62
N LEU A 217 12.30 17.53 -5.25
CA LEU A 217 11.13 16.85 -4.70
C LEU A 217 11.35 15.35 -4.52
N ARG A 218 12.19 14.73 -5.35
CA ARG A 218 12.56 13.32 -5.21
C ARG A 218 13.23 13.02 -3.87
N GLU A 219 13.94 13.99 -3.29
CA GLU A 219 14.57 13.87 -1.96
C GLU A 219 13.55 13.78 -0.81
N HIS A 220 12.27 14.04 -1.08
CA HIS A 220 11.19 13.93 -0.09
C HIS A 220 10.36 12.65 -0.22
N VAL A 221 10.80 11.72 -1.06
CA VAL A 221 10.24 10.38 -1.11
C VAL A 221 10.83 9.55 0.03
N ILE A 222 9.96 8.90 0.78
CA ILE A 222 10.33 7.85 1.73
C ILE A 222 10.12 6.51 1.04
N CYS A 223 11.17 5.70 0.98
CA CYS A 223 11.20 4.51 0.14
C CYS A 223 11.90 3.36 0.86
N GLY A 224 11.33 2.15 0.80
CA GLY A 224 11.92 0.99 1.46
C GLY A 224 11.08 -0.28 1.40
N CYS A 225 11.58 -1.33 2.06
CA CYS A 225 10.94 -2.64 2.14
C CYS A 225 10.60 -2.97 3.60
N ASN A 226 9.49 -3.68 3.83
CA ASN A 226 9.18 -4.24 5.14
C ASN A 226 9.80 -5.64 5.31
N PHE A 227 10.13 -5.99 6.56
CA PHE A 227 10.45 -7.33 7.00
C PHE A 227 9.68 -7.70 8.28
N PRO A 228 9.08 -8.90 8.34
CA PRO A 228 8.75 -9.71 7.16
C PRO A 228 7.77 -8.95 6.26
N PRO A 229 7.75 -9.24 4.95
CA PRO A 229 6.83 -8.60 4.04
C PRO A 229 5.38 -9.06 4.33
N SER A 230 4.39 -8.23 4.00
CA SER A 230 2.97 -8.61 4.10
C SER A 230 2.55 -9.56 2.98
N GLN A 231 3.23 -9.50 1.83
CA GLN A 231 3.10 -10.39 0.69
C GLN A 231 4.50 -10.88 0.31
N PHE A 232 4.71 -12.19 0.20
CA PHE A 232 6.01 -12.84 0.00
C PHE A 232 6.45 -12.71 -1.44
N HIS A 233 6.57 -11.47 -1.88
CA HIS A 233 7.10 -11.05 -3.15
C HIS A 233 7.68 -9.65 -2.98
N LEU A 234 8.89 -9.42 -3.47
CA LEU A 234 9.62 -8.17 -3.29
C LEU A 234 8.76 -7.00 -3.74
N HIS A 235 8.54 -6.06 -2.82
CA HIS A 235 7.84 -4.83 -3.11
C HIS A 235 8.50 -3.67 -2.40
N ILE A 236 8.75 -2.62 -3.17
CA ILE A 236 9.20 -1.34 -2.66
C ILE A 236 7.96 -0.50 -2.36
N GLN A 237 7.82 -0.06 -1.11
CA GLN A 237 6.87 0.98 -0.74
C GLN A 237 7.50 2.33 -1.08
N TYR A 238 6.85 3.09 -1.96
CA TYR A 238 7.32 4.37 -2.49
C TYR A 238 6.34 5.46 -2.11
N MET A 239 6.69 6.26 -1.10
CA MET A 239 5.78 7.19 -0.43
C MET A 239 6.25 8.63 -0.67
N MET A 240 5.55 9.36 -1.54
CA MET A 240 5.77 10.80 -1.68
C MET A 240 5.07 11.52 -0.53
N MET A 241 5.83 12.29 0.25
CA MET A 241 5.31 13.08 1.38
C MET A 241 4.34 14.19 0.89
N PRO A 242 3.39 14.63 1.74
CA PRO A 242 3.25 14.36 3.17
C PRO A 242 2.50 13.05 3.51
N LEU A 243 2.66 12.58 4.76
CA LEU A 243 1.72 11.63 5.38
C LEU A 243 0.33 12.28 5.51
N VAL A 244 -0.73 11.48 5.33
CA VAL A 244 -2.09 11.94 5.67
C VAL A 244 -2.21 12.14 7.19
N PRO A 245 -3.10 13.02 7.69
CA PRO A 245 -3.06 13.48 9.08
C PRO A 245 -3.01 12.35 10.12
N PHE A 246 -3.85 11.33 9.97
CA PHE A 246 -3.85 10.19 10.89
C PHE A 246 -2.56 9.36 10.86
N GLN A 247 -1.99 9.16 9.68
CA GLN A 247 -0.74 8.41 9.53
C GLN A 247 0.45 9.22 10.07
N TYR A 248 0.35 10.56 10.08
CA TYR A 248 1.33 11.40 10.77
C TYR A 248 1.27 11.22 12.29
N LEU A 249 0.07 11.14 12.88
CA LEU A 249 -0.08 10.79 14.30
C LEU A 249 0.57 9.44 14.62
N MET A 250 0.22 8.40 13.84
CA MET A 250 0.81 7.07 14.00
C MET A 250 2.34 7.06 13.83
N TYR A 251 2.87 7.91 12.94
CA TYR A 251 4.30 8.11 12.82
C TYR A 251 4.89 8.68 14.12
N LYS A 252 4.30 9.73 14.69
CA LYS A 252 4.76 10.33 15.96
C LYS A 252 4.65 9.36 17.15
N GLU A 253 3.70 8.43 17.11
CA GLU A 253 3.54 7.33 18.07
C GLU A 253 4.56 6.18 17.86
N GLY A 254 5.40 6.24 16.81
CA GLY A 254 6.38 5.19 16.50
C GLY A 254 5.77 3.93 15.83
N ALA A 255 4.51 3.98 15.40
CA ALA A 255 3.81 2.86 14.78
C ALA A 255 4.19 2.65 13.29
N HIS A 256 4.82 3.65 12.67
CA HIS A 256 5.35 3.54 11.31
C HIS A 256 6.87 3.48 11.27
N PHE A 257 7.38 2.90 10.19
CA PHE A 257 8.82 2.80 9.92
C PHE A 257 9.59 2.21 11.10
N THR A 258 9.04 1.21 11.79
CA THR A 258 9.65 0.63 12.99
C THR A 258 11.02 0.02 12.68
N ILE A 259 11.97 0.21 13.59
CA ILE A 259 13.31 -0.39 13.49
C ILE A 259 13.24 -1.92 13.40
N ASN A 260 14.14 -2.54 12.63
CA ASN A 260 14.16 -3.96 12.28
C ASN A 260 12.93 -4.46 11.51
N ARG A 261 11.98 -3.58 11.17
CA ARG A 261 10.82 -3.88 10.34
C ARG A 261 10.85 -3.11 9.03
N PHE A 262 11.17 -1.82 9.05
CA PHE A 262 11.32 -1.03 7.84
C PHE A 262 12.79 -0.87 7.47
N PHE A 263 13.14 -1.23 6.24
CA PHE A 263 14.48 -1.12 5.70
C PHE A 263 14.49 -0.04 4.62
N PRO A 264 15.04 1.16 4.89
CA PRO A 264 15.15 2.22 3.90
C PRO A 264 15.85 1.71 2.65
N LEU A 265 15.37 2.12 1.47
CA LEU A 265 15.97 1.70 0.21
C LEU A 265 17.43 2.16 0.09
N SER A 266 17.79 3.27 0.73
CA SER A 266 19.18 3.73 0.85
C SER A 266 20.08 2.68 1.53
N TYR A 267 19.63 2.07 2.63
CA TYR A 267 20.35 1.00 3.31
C TYR A 267 20.49 -0.24 2.42
N ILE A 268 19.39 -0.68 1.82
CA ILE A 268 19.40 -1.85 0.91
C ILE A 268 20.38 -1.62 -0.24
N LYS A 269 20.37 -0.43 -0.87
CA LYS A 269 21.30 -0.07 -1.94
C LYS A 269 22.76 -0.04 -1.45
N ALA A 270 23.01 0.48 -0.26
CA ALA A 270 24.36 0.55 0.31
C ALA A 270 24.94 -0.85 0.57
N VAL A 271 24.17 -1.75 1.18
CA VAL A 271 24.58 -3.15 1.40
C VAL A 271 24.83 -3.87 0.08
N LEU A 272 23.90 -3.75 -0.89
CA LEU A 272 24.08 -4.39 -2.21
C LEU A 272 25.28 -3.81 -2.98
N ALA A 273 25.62 -2.54 -2.76
CA ALA A 273 26.78 -1.90 -3.39
C ALA A 273 28.12 -2.41 -2.85
N LEU A 274 28.15 -3.08 -1.70
CA LEU A 274 29.37 -3.74 -1.20
C LEU A 274 29.79 -4.90 -2.12
N GLY A 275 28.88 -5.46 -2.91
CA GLY A 275 29.17 -6.62 -3.77
C GLY A 275 29.45 -7.92 -3.01
N ASP A 276 29.25 -7.93 -1.69
CA ASP A 276 29.52 -9.06 -0.79
C ASP A 276 28.27 -9.92 -0.61
N PRO A 277 28.20 -11.13 -1.19
CA PRO A 277 27.00 -11.94 -1.19
C PRO A 277 26.76 -12.64 0.17
N MET A 278 25.49 -12.75 0.57
CA MET A 278 25.08 -13.52 1.74
C MET A 278 24.12 -14.65 1.35
N ALA A 279 24.41 -15.86 1.80
CA ALA A 279 23.58 -17.05 1.58
C ALA A 279 22.34 -17.05 2.49
N VAL A 280 21.43 -16.10 2.27
CA VAL A 280 20.19 -16.02 3.05
C VAL A 280 19.26 -17.19 2.75
N THR A 281 18.35 -17.53 3.66
CA THR A 281 17.22 -18.46 3.50
C THR A 281 15.95 -17.82 4.06
N MET A 282 14.82 -18.54 4.05
CA MET A 282 13.59 -18.02 4.66
C MET A 282 13.76 -17.80 6.18
N GLU A 283 14.62 -18.60 6.81
CA GLU A 283 14.94 -18.63 8.24
C GLU A 283 15.95 -17.56 8.67
N THR A 284 16.72 -16.97 7.74
CA THR A 284 17.74 -15.95 8.07
C THR A 284 17.11 -14.74 8.73
N ARG A 285 17.49 -14.43 9.96
CA ARG A 285 16.91 -13.28 10.67
C ARG A 285 17.49 -11.98 10.13
N VAL A 286 16.71 -10.90 10.15
CA VAL A 286 17.24 -9.59 9.75
C VAL A 286 18.32 -9.08 10.69
N GLU A 287 18.29 -9.46 11.96
CA GLU A 287 19.36 -9.10 12.90
C GLU A 287 20.71 -9.73 12.49
N ASP A 288 20.70 -10.92 11.89
CA ASP A 288 21.92 -11.56 11.40
C ASP A 288 22.49 -10.82 10.19
N ILE A 289 21.61 -10.30 9.32
CA ILE A 289 22.01 -9.48 8.16
C ILE A 289 22.58 -8.13 8.62
N VAL A 290 21.89 -7.44 9.52
CA VAL A 290 22.37 -6.16 10.08
C VAL A 290 23.75 -6.37 10.71
N ARG A 291 23.90 -7.37 11.59
CA ARG A 291 25.19 -7.69 12.22
C ARG A 291 26.29 -8.04 11.21
N TYR A 292 25.96 -8.72 10.11
CA TYR A 292 26.94 -9.12 9.10
C TYR A 292 27.55 -7.90 8.37
N TYR A 293 26.78 -6.83 8.14
CA TYR A 293 27.23 -5.66 7.39
C TYR A 293 27.51 -4.41 8.25
N GLU A 294 27.26 -4.46 9.56
CA GLU A 294 27.28 -3.30 10.48
C GLU A 294 28.59 -2.49 10.44
N ASP A 295 29.73 -3.15 10.25
CA ASP A 295 31.05 -2.52 10.17
C ASP A 295 31.26 -1.65 8.91
N ARG A 296 30.44 -1.88 7.88
CA ARG A 296 30.53 -1.25 6.55
C ARG A 296 29.31 -0.40 6.23
N VAL A 297 28.14 -0.77 6.74
CA VAL A 297 26.86 -0.08 6.54
C VAL A 297 26.04 -0.15 7.83
N ASP A 298 26.01 0.97 8.55
CA ASP A 298 25.24 1.11 9.80
C ASP A 298 23.73 1.25 9.51
N TYR A 299 22.99 0.16 9.76
CA TYR A 299 21.54 0.14 9.57
C TYR A 299 20.84 1.15 10.49
N HIS A 300 21.27 1.25 11.74
CA HIS A 300 20.60 2.05 12.76
C HIS A 300 20.74 3.54 12.48
N ALA A 301 21.91 4.01 12.05
CA ALA A 301 22.12 5.39 11.62
C ALA A 301 21.30 5.73 10.37
N MET A 302 21.28 4.85 9.36
CA MET A 302 20.51 5.08 8.13
C MET A 302 19.00 5.06 8.39
N HIS A 303 18.52 4.15 9.23
CA HIS A 303 17.13 4.11 9.69
C HIS A 303 16.75 5.38 10.43
N LYS A 304 17.55 5.79 11.43
CA LYS A 304 17.33 7.05 12.18
C LYS A 304 17.29 8.26 11.26
N SER A 305 18.20 8.34 10.28
CA SER A 305 18.21 9.42 9.29
C SER A 305 16.94 9.41 8.44
N CYS A 306 16.52 8.24 7.94
CA CYS A 306 15.27 8.09 7.19
C CYS A 306 14.05 8.48 8.03
N TYR A 307 13.99 8.03 9.28
CA TYR A 307 12.91 8.34 10.19
C TYR A 307 12.81 9.85 10.46
N ALA A 308 13.93 10.55 10.67
CA ALA A 308 13.95 12.01 10.81
C ALA A 308 13.58 12.75 9.51
N GLN A 309 13.96 12.19 8.35
CA GLN A 309 13.60 12.72 7.04
C GLN A 309 12.08 12.70 6.78
N VAL A 310 11.35 11.72 7.33
CA VAL A 310 9.87 11.68 7.28
C VAL A 310 9.28 12.96 7.88
N GLU A 311 9.65 13.30 9.12
CA GLU A 311 9.15 14.50 9.81
C GLU A 311 9.57 15.78 9.07
N LYS A 312 10.85 15.90 8.71
CA LYS A 312 11.36 17.05 7.97
C LYS A 312 10.60 17.28 6.66
N SER A 313 10.37 16.21 5.91
CA SER A 313 9.68 16.27 4.62
C SER A 313 8.18 16.52 4.78
N HIS A 314 7.54 15.91 5.80
CA HIS A 314 6.16 16.20 6.14
C HIS A 314 5.96 17.67 6.48
N GLN A 315 6.76 18.21 7.42
CA GLN A 315 6.64 19.62 7.84
C GLN A 315 6.88 20.59 6.69
N LEU A 316 7.83 20.28 5.81
CA LEU A 316 8.14 21.13 4.66
C LEU A 316 7.03 21.12 3.62
N LEU A 317 6.50 19.93 3.30
CA LEU A 317 5.62 19.76 2.14
C LEU A 317 4.13 19.78 2.50
N ALA A 318 3.72 19.46 3.72
CA ALA A 318 2.31 19.35 4.07
C ALA A 318 1.56 20.68 3.86
N ASN A 319 0.47 20.62 3.09
CA ASN A 319 -0.45 21.74 2.88
C ASN A 319 -1.83 21.48 3.51
N TRP A 320 -1.85 20.80 4.66
CA TRP A 320 -3.09 20.53 5.38
C TRP A 320 -3.67 21.82 5.97
N ARG A 321 -4.94 22.05 5.67
CA ARG A 321 -5.63 23.30 5.91
C ARG A 321 -6.82 23.05 6.81
N SER A 322 -6.97 23.83 7.89
CA SER A 322 -8.02 23.58 8.88
C SER A 322 -9.43 23.62 8.28
N GLU A 323 -9.63 24.39 7.19
CA GLU A 323 -10.94 24.47 6.53
C GLU A 323 -11.29 23.20 5.74
N ASP A 324 -10.33 22.33 5.46
CA ASP A 324 -10.54 21.07 4.74
C ASP A 324 -11.13 19.97 5.64
N PHE A 325 -11.25 20.25 6.94
CA PHE A 325 -11.56 19.30 7.98
C PHE A 325 -12.69 19.83 8.89
N GLU A 326 -13.41 18.92 9.52
CA GLU A 326 -14.51 19.25 10.44
C GLU A 326 -14.15 18.99 11.90
N THR A 327 -13.22 18.07 12.15
CA THR A 327 -12.86 17.58 13.48
C THR A 327 -11.35 17.49 13.66
N VAL A 328 -10.93 17.07 14.85
CA VAL A 328 -9.55 16.70 15.15
C VAL A 328 -9.53 15.42 15.97
N ILE A 329 -8.46 14.64 15.85
CA ILE A 329 -8.19 13.49 16.72
C ILE A 329 -7.23 13.92 17.83
N ASP A 330 -7.60 13.62 19.08
CA ASP A 330 -6.81 13.78 20.29
C ASP A 330 -6.68 12.42 20.98
N GLY A 331 -5.53 11.76 20.79
CA GLY A 331 -5.36 10.36 21.22
C GLY A 331 -6.40 9.44 20.58
N ASP A 332 -7.30 8.89 21.40
CA ASP A 332 -8.38 7.99 20.96
C ASP A 332 -9.74 8.67 20.75
N VAL A 333 -9.82 9.98 20.99
CA VAL A 333 -11.07 10.75 20.91
C VAL A 333 -11.13 11.55 19.61
N VAL A 334 -12.28 11.50 18.92
CA VAL A 334 -12.58 12.38 17.79
C VAL A 334 -13.34 13.61 18.32
N VAL A 335 -12.67 14.74 18.43
CA VAL A 335 -13.27 15.96 18.98
C VAL A 335 -14.23 16.57 17.96
N GLY A 336 -15.51 16.66 18.32
CA GLY A 336 -16.56 17.23 17.47
C GLY A 336 -17.36 16.21 16.65
N SER A 337 -17.19 14.91 16.92
CA SER A 337 -17.96 13.83 16.28
C SER A 337 -18.16 12.67 17.27
N ASP A 338 -19.28 11.94 17.14
CA ASP A 338 -19.56 10.73 17.92
C ASP A 338 -18.92 9.47 17.31
N ARG A 339 -18.19 9.59 16.20
CA ARG A 339 -17.50 8.47 15.54
C ARG A 339 -16.34 7.97 16.40
N SER A 340 -16.11 6.66 16.36
CA SER A 340 -14.86 6.10 16.87
C SER A 340 -13.67 6.60 16.03
N ARG A 341 -12.46 6.60 16.62
CA ARG A 341 -11.20 6.89 15.91
C ARG A 341 -11.07 6.03 14.65
N ALA A 342 -11.37 4.74 14.74
CA ALA A 342 -11.26 3.81 13.61
C ALA A 342 -12.22 4.16 12.47
N ASP A 343 -13.47 4.49 12.79
CA ASP A 343 -14.48 4.84 11.79
C ASP A 343 -14.17 6.18 11.11
N GLN A 344 -13.68 7.17 11.90
CA GLN A 344 -13.26 8.45 11.35
C GLN A 344 -12.08 8.30 10.39
N VAL A 345 -11.07 7.51 10.76
CA VAL A 345 -9.92 7.23 9.90
C VAL A 345 -10.31 6.52 8.62
N ALA A 346 -11.23 5.55 8.69
CA ALA A 346 -11.74 4.87 7.51
C ALA A 346 -12.45 5.85 6.56
N ALA A 347 -13.27 6.75 7.10
CA ALA A 347 -13.97 7.79 6.34
C ALA A 347 -12.98 8.77 5.69
N ASP A 348 -12.04 9.34 6.45
CA ASP A 348 -11.05 10.27 5.92
C ASP A 348 -10.17 9.62 4.85
N LYS A 349 -9.82 8.35 5.03
CA LYS A 349 -9.05 7.60 4.05
C LYS A 349 -9.79 7.49 2.71
N GLN A 350 -11.10 7.25 2.72
CA GLN A 350 -11.91 7.25 1.50
C GLN A 350 -11.91 8.62 0.79
N VAL A 351 -11.78 9.71 1.54
CA VAL A 351 -11.78 11.10 1.06
C VAL A 351 -10.38 11.65 0.71
N ILE A 352 -9.29 11.00 1.11
CA ILE A 352 -7.93 11.51 0.86
C ILE A 352 -7.11 10.58 -0.05
N GLN A 353 -7.35 9.27 -0.02
CA GLN A 353 -6.49 8.33 -0.76
C GLN A 353 -6.72 8.33 -2.27
N ASN A 354 -5.64 8.19 -3.04
CA ASN A 354 -5.74 8.00 -4.50
C ASN A 354 -6.03 6.56 -4.94
N TYR A 355 -5.98 5.58 -4.03
CA TYR A 355 -6.17 4.17 -4.36
C TYR A 355 -7.47 3.93 -5.13
N GLY A 356 -7.33 3.42 -6.35
CA GLY A 356 -8.46 3.00 -7.20
C GLY A 356 -9.27 4.14 -7.81
N ARG A 357 -8.72 5.35 -7.90
CA ARG A 357 -9.32 6.47 -8.64
C ARG A 357 -9.14 6.25 -10.17
N PRO A 358 -10.12 6.59 -11.02
CA PRO A 358 -11.45 7.10 -10.66
C PRO A 358 -12.30 5.97 -10.06
N TYR A 359 -13.20 6.32 -9.14
CA TYR A 359 -14.09 5.32 -8.56
C TYR A 359 -15.14 4.89 -9.58
N THR A 360 -15.61 3.65 -9.45
CA THR A 360 -16.76 3.14 -10.21
C THR A 360 -18.00 4.00 -9.97
N SER A 361 -19.03 3.86 -10.81
CA SER A 361 -20.32 4.53 -10.61
C SER A 361 -21.00 4.23 -9.26
N LYS A 362 -20.58 3.15 -8.58
CA LYS A 362 -21.02 2.77 -7.22
C LYS A 362 -20.13 3.36 -6.11
N GLY A 363 -19.23 4.28 -6.43
CA GLY A 363 -18.31 4.91 -5.47
C GLY A 363 -17.24 3.96 -4.91
N ARG A 364 -16.99 2.82 -5.54
CA ARG A 364 -15.95 1.86 -5.13
C ARG A 364 -14.65 2.07 -5.87
N PRO A 365 -13.48 1.79 -5.27
CA PRO A 365 -12.21 1.75 -5.97
C PRO A 365 -12.31 0.94 -7.27
N SER A 366 -11.85 1.50 -8.37
CA SER A 366 -11.65 0.76 -9.61
C SER A 366 -10.28 0.09 -9.61
N GLY A 367 -10.11 -0.86 -10.53
CA GLY A 367 -8.87 -1.55 -10.75
C GLY A 367 -8.97 -2.37 -12.02
N THR A 368 -7.84 -2.91 -12.46
CA THR A 368 -7.79 -3.81 -13.61
C THR A 368 -6.81 -4.95 -13.36
N TYR A 369 -6.80 -5.94 -14.24
CA TYR A 369 -5.86 -7.05 -14.20
C TYR A 369 -4.54 -6.67 -14.87
N TYR A 370 -3.45 -7.33 -14.47
CA TYR A 370 -2.14 -7.09 -15.05
C TYR A 370 -2.07 -7.64 -16.49
N LYS A 371 -1.87 -6.75 -17.47
CA LYS A 371 -1.90 -7.07 -18.91
C LYS A 371 -0.83 -8.07 -19.33
N PHE A 372 0.29 -8.14 -18.61
CA PHE A 372 1.40 -9.05 -18.89
C PHE A 372 1.42 -10.23 -17.92
N ALA A 373 0.24 -10.66 -17.47
CA ALA A 373 0.10 -11.82 -16.59
C ALA A 373 0.83 -13.05 -17.14
N ARG A 374 1.36 -13.85 -16.21
CA ARG A 374 2.23 -14.99 -16.53
C ARG A 374 1.43 -16.28 -16.53
N SER A 375 1.59 -17.10 -17.56
CA SER A 375 1.10 -18.48 -17.55
C SER A 375 2.05 -19.41 -16.82
N ASP A 376 3.35 -19.16 -16.96
CA ASP A 376 4.41 -20.04 -16.51
C ASP A 376 4.92 -19.65 -15.14
N THR A 377 5.38 -20.65 -14.38
CA THR A 377 6.00 -20.43 -13.07
C THR A 377 7.19 -19.49 -13.21
N LEU A 378 7.22 -18.42 -12.41
CA LEU A 378 8.34 -17.50 -12.42
C LEU A 378 9.63 -18.19 -11.95
N PRO A 379 10.78 -17.91 -12.58
CA PRO A 379 12.05 -18.38 -12.05
C PRO A 379 12.27 -17.78 -10.65
N GLU A 380 12.86 -18.56 -9.75
CA GLU A 380 13.33 -18.04 -8.46
C GLU A 380 14.61 -17.22 -8.67
N TRP A 381 14.83 -16.19 -7.85
CA TRP A 381 15.99 -15.29 -7.96
C TRP A 381 17.36 -16.00 -8.07
N GLN A 382 17.50 -17.15 -7.41
CA GLN A 382 18.72 -17.97 -7.46
C GLN A 382 18.99 -18.59 -8.83
N GLU A 383 17.94 -18.93 -9.59
CA GLU A 383 18.04 -19.77 -10.78
C GLU A 383 18.35 -18.98 -12.05
N MET A 384 18.27 -17.64 -12.05
CA MET A 384 18.37 -16.87 -13.30
C MET A 384 19.76 -16.96 -13.99
N ASN A 385 20.80 -17.49 -13.34
CA ASN A 385 22.10 -17.70 -13.98
C ASN A 385 22.17 -18.97 -14.85
N GLN A 386 21.31 -19.96 -14.63
CA GLN A 386 21.33 -21.19 -15.41
C GLN A 386 20.71 -21.00 -16.81
N ARG A 387 19.82 -20.02 -16.98
CA ARG A 387 19.12 -19.79 -18.27
C ARG A 387 19.87 -18.90 -19.26
N LYS A 388 20.94 -18.21 -18.85
CA LYS A 388 21.72 -17.35 -19.75
C LYS A 388 22.66 -18.11 -20.71
N PHE A 389 22.62 -19.45 -20.74
CA PHE A 389 23.37 -20.27 -21.68
C PHE A 389 22.52 -21.05 -22.72
N SER A 390 21.18 -20.88 -22.75
CA SER A 390 20.34 -21.59 -23.75
C SER A 390 19.56 -20.70 -24.72
N GLN A 391 19.74 -19.38 -24.67
CA GLN A 391 19.09 -18.44 -25.61
C GLN A 391 19.77 -18.33 -26.99
N SER A 392 20.42 -19.41 -27.46
CA SER A 392 20.79 -19.58 -28.89
C SER A 392 19.69 -20.28 -29.70
N GLN A 393 18.49 -20.49 -29.14
CA GLN A 393 17.34 -21.08 -29.83
C GLN A 393 16.10 -20.20 -29.67
N LEU A 394 16.07 -19.08 -30.40
CA LEU A 394 14.81 -18.50 -30.86
C LEU A 394 14.74 -18.72 -32.38
N PRO A 395 13.70 -19.39 -32.91
CA PRO A 395 13.53 -19.57 -34.34
C PRO A 395 13.26 -18.22 -35.01
N GLY A 396 13.87 -18.04 -36.19
CA GLY A 396 14.01 -16.77 -36.89
C GLY A 396 12.71 -15.99 -37.12
N LEU A 397 12.80 -14.70 -36.80
CA LEU A 397 11.99 -13.64 -37.39
C LEU A 397 12.94 -12.65 -38.06
N HIS A 398 13.59 -13.10 -39.14
CA HIS A 398 14.16 -12.21 -40.14
C HIS A 398 13.05 -11.76 -41.07
N GLY A 399 12.32 -10.74 -40.64
CA GLY A 399 11.44 -9.92 -41.48
C GLY A 399 11.97 -8.49 -41.48
N THR A 400 12.50 -8.08 -42.63
CA THR A 400 13.07 -6.77 -42.98
C THR A 400 12.25 -5.57 -42.49
N ILE A 401 12.85 -4.73 -41.63
CA ILE A 401 12.44 -3.35 -41.39
C ILE A 401 13.50 -2.43 -41.99
N LYS A 402 13.37 -2.18 -43.30
CA LYS A 402 13.81 -0.96 -43.96
C LYS A 402 12.59 -0.49 -44.76
N GLU A 403 12.33 0.81 -44.72
CA GLU A 403 11.21 1.53 -45.36
C GLU A 403 9.92 1.61 -44.55
N ARG A 404 9.82 2.63 -43.69
CA ARG A 404 8.67 3.56 -43.63
C ARG A 404 8.89 4.60 -42.53
N THR A 405 9.68 5.62 -42.88
CA THR A 405 9.71 6.88 -42.13
C THR A 405 9.67 8.04 -43.12
N GLN A 406 8.51 8.24 -43.75
CA GLN A 406 8.16 9.47 -44.47
C GLN A 406 6.67 9.45 -44.83
N SER A 407 5.81 9.97 -43.96
CA SER A 407 4.82 10.98 -44.32
C SER A 407 4.16 11.55 -43.07
N ILE A 408 4.09 12.86 -43.04
CA ILE A 408 3.53 13.72 -42.01
C ILE A 408 2.13 14.16 -42.50
N LEU A 409 1.24 14.46 -41.54
CA LEU A 409 0.10 15.41 -41.58
C LEU A 409 -1.35 14.84 -41.65
N ASN A 410 -2.01 14.87 -40.48
CA ASN A 410 -3.39 15.29 -40.08
C ASN A 410 -4.43 15.72 -41.15
N PRO A 411 -5.75 15.88 -40.82
CA PRO A 411 -6.59 15.36 -39.71
C PRO A 411 -8.06 14.97 -40.10
N ALA A 412 -8.83 14.51 -39.08
CA ALA A 412 -10.26 14.83 -38.82
C ALA A 412 -11.41 13.87 -39.26
N VAL A 413 -12.22 13.50 -38.24
CA VAL A 413 -13.72 13.54 -38.18
C VAL A 413 -14.56 12.32 -38.61
N ASN A 414 -15.27 11.72 -37.63
CA ASN A 414 -16.75 11.57 -37.48
C ASN A 414 -17.33 10.21 -37.03
N PHE A 415 -18.29 10.33 -36.08
CA PHE A 415 -19.53 9.53 -35.84
C PHE A 415 -19.43 8.03 -35.47
N ALA A 416 -20.35 7.40 -34.73
CA ALA A 416 -21.33 7.73 -33.71
C ALA A 416 -22.02 6.40 -33.30
N ARG A 417 -22.59 6.38 -32.09
CA ARG A 417 -23.86 5.73 -31.68
C ARG A 417 -23.92 4.27 -31.19
N ASN A 418 -24.77 4.17 -30.15
CA ASN A 418 -25.64 3.09 -29.67
C ASN A 418 -25.03 2.02 -28.77
N SER A 419 -25.73 1.41 -27.81
CA SER A 419 -26.81 1.73 -26.84
C SER A 419 -27.22 0.36 -26.25
N PHE A 420 -27.90 0.34 -25.09
CA PHE A 420 -28.44 -0.84 -24.37
C PHE A 420 -27.38 -1.70 -23.64
N VAL A 421 -27.53 -2.03 -22.34
CA VAL A 421 -28.60 -2.85 -21.74
C VAL A 421 -28.88 -2.46 -20.27
N ARG A 422 -30.15 -2.70 -19.85
CA ARG A 422 -30.77 -2.56 -18.51
C ARG A 422 -30.48 -3.74 -17.56
N ASP A 423 -30.54 -3.43 -16.26
CA ASP A 423 -31.04 -4.18 -15.09
C ASP A 423 -30.59 -5.62 -14.75
N LEU A 424 -30.02 -5.77 -13.54
CA LEU A 424 -30.56 -6.48 -12.36
C LEU A 424 -29.47 -6.54 -11.26
N GLY A 425 -29.72 -6.04 -10.05
CA GLY A 425 -30.20 -6.83 -8.90
C GLY A 425 -29.02 -7.43 -8.11
N SER A 426 -28.48 -6.72 -7.11
CA SER A 426 -28.72 -6.93 -5.67
C SER A 426 -28.08 -8.20 -5.07
N VAL A 427 -27.18 -7.99 -4.09
CA VAL A 427 -27.01 -8.66 -2.78
C VAL A 427 -25.51 -8.71 -2.40
N MET A 428 -25.22 -8.40 -1.13
CA MET A 428 -24.01 -8.59 -0.31
C MET A 428 -23.37 -7.31 0.24
N HIS A 429 -23.93 -6.87 1.37
CA HIS A 429 -23.22 -6.19 2.45
C HIS A 429 -22.50 -7.22 3.33
N SER A 430 -21.37 -6.81 3.93
CA SER A 430 -20.69 -7.37 5.13
C SER A 430 -19.26 -7.90 4.96
N VAL A 431 -18.32 -7.07 4.48
CA VAL A 431 -16.91 -7.24 4.85
C VAL A 431 -16.30 -5.86 4.94
N PHE A 432 -16.43 -5.20 6.10
CA PHE A 432 -15.64 -4.07 6.64
C PHE A 432 -16.50 -3.34 7.67
N ALA A 433 -16.74 -4.02 8.80
CA ALA A 433 -17.19 -3.39 10.04
C ALA A 433 -16.50 -4.12 11.20
N PRO A 434 -15.92 -3.41 12.19
CA PRO A 434 -15.44 -4.04 13.41
C PRO A 434 -16.63 -4.54 14.23
N ARG A 435 -16.55 -5.78 14.73
CA ARG A 435 -17.56 -6.35 15.64
C ARG A 435 -17.62 -5.52 16.92
N ALA A 436 -18.74 -4.84 17.14
CA ALA A 436 -19.08 -4.25 18.42
C ALA A 436 -19.29 -5.36 19.47
N SER A 437 -18.63 -5.22 20.62
CA SER A 437 -18.80 -6.04 21.81
C SER A 437 -20.19 -5.82 22.41
N ARG A 438 -20.94 -6.91 22.62
CA ARG A 438 -22.21 -6.92 23.36
C ARG A 438 -21.95 -6.97 24.88
N ALA A 439 -22.21 -5.86 25.55
CA ALA A 439 -22.79 -5.75 26.89
C ALA A 439 -24.01 -4.81 26.70
N ASP A 440 -25.19 -4.94 27.30
CA ASP A 440 -25.65 -5.59 28.52
C ASP A 440 -27.16 -5.86 28.42
N ARG A 441 -27.64 -6.78 29.27
CA ARG A 441 -28.95 -6.90 29.97
C ARG A 441 -30.25 -6.36 29.33
N ALA A 442 -31.27 -7.22 29.35
CA ALA A 442 -32.62 -6.83 29.82
C ALA A 442 -33.36 -8.02 30.45
N SER A 443 -34.16 -7.67 31.45
CA SER A 443 -34.77 -8.43 32.54
C SER A 443 -36.23 -8.88 32.28
N ASN A 444 -36.74 -9.71 33.23
CA ASN A 444 -38.15 -9.95 33.62
C ASN A 444 -38.94 -10.99 32.82
N ALA A 445 -39.78 -11.87 33.39
CA ALA A 445 -40.23 -12.10 34.77
C ALA A 445 -41.01 -13.44 34.90
N SER A 446 -41.37 -13.76 36.16
CA SER A 446 -42.39 -14.72 36.65
C SER A 446 -41.87 -16.15 36.91
N SER A 447 -42.21 -16.86 37.98
CA SER A 447 -43.07 -16.64 39.16
C SER A 447 -42.84 -17.79 40.18
N LYS A 448 -43.41 -17.65 41.40
CA LYS A 448 -43.66 -18.67 42.45
C LYS A 448 -42.48 -18.96 43.39
N SER A 449 -42.46 -18.42 44.62
CA SER A 449 -43.29 -18.67 45.83
C SER A 449 -42.60 -19.65 46.79
N ALA A 450 -42.24 -19.16 47.97
CA ALA A 450 -42.48 -19.75 49.30
C ALA A 450 -41.38 -19.29 50.28
N GLU A 451 -41.78 -18.43 51.21
CA GLU A 451 -41.10 -18.25 52.50
C GLU A 451 -41.17 -19.54 53.32
N VAL A 452 -40.23 -19.75 54.25
CA VAL A 452 -40.47 -19.71 55.71
C VAL A 452 -39.16 -20.02 56.46
N ARG A 453 -38.73 -19.03 57.26
CA ARG A 453 -38.19 -19.01 58.65
C ARG A 453 -37.47 -20.26 59.19
N VAL A 454 -36.40 -20.16 59.98
CA VAL A 454 -35.96 -19.13 60.96
C VAL A 454 -34.47 -18.86 60.78
#